data_AF-A0A139DE79-F1
#
_entry.id   AF-A0A139DE79-F1
#
_cell.length_a   1.000
_cell.length_b   1.000
_cell.length_c   1.000
_cell.angle_alpha   90.00
_cell.angle_beta   90.00
_cell.angle_gamma   90.00
#
_symmetry.space_group_name_H-M   'P 1'
#
loop_
_entity.id
_entity.type
_entity.pdbx_description
1 polymer ?
#
loop_
_entity_poly.entity_id
_entity_poly.type
_entity_poly.pdbx_seq_one_letter_code
_entity_poly.pdbx_strand_id
1 'polypeptide(L)' 'MSNLRTLVFFATPAHECSYLPDREATTMFVDPRADVDKKLYSQLTALGFRRSGSHYYRPHCEHCNACVPVRLKV' A
#
# COMPACT_ATOMS: atom_id res chain seq x y z
N MET A 1 -7.00 -3.45 -19.71
CA MET A 1 -5.79 -2.67 -19.38
C MET A 1 -6.05 -1.99 -18.06
N SER A 2 -5.36 -2.39 -17.01
CA SER A 2 -5.62 -1.87 -15.67
C SER A 2 -4.98 -0.50 -15.49
N ASN A 3 -5.76 0.47 -15.03
CA ASN A 3 -5.34 1.86 -14.90
C ASN A 3 -5.35 2.26 -13.42
N LEU A 4 -4.26 2.84 -12.95
CA LEU A 4 -4.14 3.34 -11.56
C LEU A 4 -5.28 4.30 -11.20
N ARG A 5 -5.74 5.13 -12.14
CA ARG A 5 -6.79 6.14 -11.91
C ARG A 5 -8.18 5.55 -11.69
N THR A 6 -8.40 4.30 -12.06
CA THR A 6 -9.70 3.61 -11.92
C THR A 6 -9.68 2.59 -10.79
N LEU A 7 -8.59 2.51 -10.01
CA LEU A 7 -8.52 1.62 -8.86
C LEU A 7 -9.41 2.12 -7.73
N VAL A 8 -10.14 1.19 -7.13
CA VAL A 8 -10.83 1.41 -5.86
C VAL A 8 -9.90 1.03 -4.73
N PHE A 9 -9.89 1.86 -3.69
CA PHE A 9 -9.09 1.63 -2.50
C PHE A 9 -9.97 1.54 -1.27
N PHE A 10 -9.58 0.67 -0.34
CA PHE A 10 -10.21 0.53 0.98
C PHE A 10 -9.18 0.86 2.06
N ALA A 11 -9.63 1.39 3.19
CA ALA A 11 -8.78 1.66 4.33
C ALA A 11 -9.25 0.85 5.55
N THR A 12 -8.31 0.36 6.34
CA THR A 12 -8.63 -0.18 7.67
C THR A 12 -8.99 0.95 8.64
N PRO A 13 -9.69 0.65 9.74
CA PRO A 13 -9.68 1.51 10.92
C PRO A 13 -8.25 1.76 11.42
N ALA A 14 -8.11 2.76 12.30
CA ALA A 14 -6.88 3.00 13.03
C ALA A 14 -6.50 1.77 13.87
N HIS A 15 -5.21 1.45 13.90
CA HIS A 15 -4.62 0.36 14.65
C HIS A 15 -3.19 0.73 15.07
N GLU A 16 -2.57 -0.04 15.96
CA GLU A 16 -1.18 0.20 16.36
C GLU A 16 -0.21 0.10 15.16
N CYS A 17 0.73 1.04 15.08
CA CYS A 17 1.71 1.06 14.01
C CYS A 17 2.74 -0.06 14.19
N SER A 18 2.86 -0.93 13.18
CA SER A 18 3.79 -2.07 13.22
C SER A 18 5.28 -1.69 13.23
N TYR A 19 5.64 -0.42 12.98
CA TYR A 19 7.04 0.04 12.88
C TYR A 19 7.44 1.01 13.99
N LEU A 20 6.50 1.76 14.54
CA LEU A 20 6.77 2.81 15.50
C LEU A 20 5.92 2.59 16.74
N PRO A 21 6.52 2.38 17.93
CA PRO A 21 5.76 2.28 19.16
C PRO A 21 5.01 3.59 19.42
N ASP A 22 3.88 3.50 20.12
CA ASP A 22 3.04 4.63 20.54
C ASP A 22 2.50 5.48 19.38
N ARG A 23 2.37 4.87 18.19
CA ARG A 23 1.79 5.50 17.00
C ARG A 23 0.64 4.66 16.48
N GLU A 24 -0.34 5.32 15.91
CA GLU A 24 -1.40 4.68 15.14
C GLU A 24 -1.07 4.66 13.65
N ALA A 25 -1.62 3.67 12.96
CA ALA A 25 -1.58 3.52 11.54
C ALA A 25 -2.94 3.17 10.97
N THR A 26 -3.12 3.49 9.71
CA THR A 26 -4.18 2.98 8.85
C THR A 26 -3.50 2.35 7.63
N THR A 27 -4.11 1.32 7.07
CA THR A 27 -3.58 0.64 5.89
C THR A 27 -4.57 0.78 4.74
N MET A 28 -4.06 1.25 3.61
CA MET A 28 -4.80 1.34 2.35
C MET A 28 -4.55 0.08 1.53
N PHE A 29 -5.62 -0.53 1.03
CA PHE A 29 -5.62 -1.71 0.16
C PHE A 29 -6.19 -1.36 -1.20
N VAL A 30 -5.65 -1.98 -2.26
CA VAL A 30 -6.32 -2.05 -3.56
C VAL A 30 -7.48 -3.06 -3.45
N ASP A 31 -8.61 -2.80 -4.12
CA ASP A 31 -9.71 -3.78 -4.23
C ASP A 31 -9.15 -5.15 -4.66
N PRO A 32 -9.36 -6.23 -3.88
CA PRO A 32 -8.86 -7.57 -4.21
C PRO A 32 -9.38 -8.11 -5.56
N ARG A 33 -10.48 -7.54 -6.09
CA ARG A 33 -11.06 -7.90 -7.39
C ARG A 33 -10.40 -7.15 -8.56
N ALA A 34 -9.56 -6.16 -8.29
CA ALA A 34 -8.84 -5.44 -9.32
C ALA A 34 -7.83 -6.39 -10.00
N ASP A 35 -7.87 -6.43 -11.33
CA ASP A 35 -6.83 -7.11 -12.10
C ASP A 35 -5.56 -6.24 -12.10
N VAL A 36 -4.47 -6.76 -11.56
CA VAL A 36 -3.19 -6.03 -11.46
C VAL A 36 -2.17 -6.67 -12.39
N ASP A 37 -2.05 -6.10 -13.59
CA ASP A 37 -1.02 -6.49 -14.55
C ASP A 37 0.40 -6.03 -14.12
N LYS A 38 1.42 -6.48 -14.84
CA LYS A 38 2.83 -6.16 -14.54
C LYS A 38 3.13 -4.67 -14.55
N LYS A 39 2.45 -3.90 -15.42
CA LYS A 39 2.65 -2.46 -15.54
C LYS A 39 2.06 -1.74 -14.33
N LEU A 40 0.81 -2.07 -13.98
CA LEU A 40 0.15 -1.50 -12.80
C LEU A 40 0.86 -1.91 -11.51
N TYR A 41 1.32 -3.16 -11.42
CA TYR A 41 2.15 -3.61 -10.30
C TYR A 41 3.40 -2.74 -10.13
N SER A 42 4.12 -2.49 -11.22
CA SER A 42 5.33 -1.65 -11.19
C SER A 42 5.03 -0.23 -10.69
N GLN A 43 3.88 0.33 -11.09
CA GLN A 43 3.41 1.64 -10.63
C GLN A 43 3.04 1.62 -9.14
N LEU A 44 2.29 0.61 -8.69
CA LEU A 44 1.91 0.44 -7.28
C LEU A 44 3.15 0.32 -6.39
N THR A 45 4.14 -0.49 -6.78
CA THR A 45 5.40 -0.61 -6.03
C THR A 45 6.19 0.70 -6.00
N ALA A 46 6.21 1.47 -7.10
CA ALA A 46 6.82 2.80 -7.09
C ALA A 46 6.12 3.79 -6.14
N LEU A 47 4.82 3.60 -5.88
CA LEU A 47 4.02 4.36 -4.93
C LEU A 47 4.07 3.81 -3.49
N GLY A 48 4.92 2.81 -3.23
CA GLY A 48 5.13 2.22 -1.91
C GLY A 48 4.15 1.12 -1.52
N PHE A 49 3.33 0.63 -2.46
CA PHE A 49 2.51 -0.56 -2.21
C PHE A 49 3.37 -1.82 -2.15
N ARG A 50 3.05 -2.64 -1.15
CA ARG A 50 3.61 -3.96 -0.88
C ARG A 50 2.62 -5.02 -1.36
N ARG A 51 3.10 -6.23 -1.60
CA ARG A 51 2.29 -7.36 -2.08
C ARG A 51 2.36 -8.54 -1.11
N SER A 52 1.21 -9.07 -0.73
CA SER A 52 1.10 -10.35 -0.01
C SER A 52 0.08 -11.23 -0.74
N GLY A 53 0.57 -12.22 -1.50
CA GLY A 53 -0.28 -13.02 -2.40
C GLY A 53 -0.96 -12.14 -3.47
N SER A 54 -2.28 -12.11 -3.47
CA SER A 54 -3.09 -11.26 -4.36
C SER A 54 -3.40 -9.87 -3.78
N HIS A 55 -3.03 -9.59 -2.53
CA HIS A 55 -3.35 -8.32 -1.87
C HIS A 55 -2.23 -7.29 -2.06
N TYR A 56 -2.61 -6.06 -2.39
CA TYR A 56 -1.70 -4.92 -2.51
C TYR A 56 -2.09 -3.87 -1.49
N TYR A 57 -1.12 -3.41 -0.69
CA TYR A 57 -1.39 -2.50 0.42
C TYR A 57 -0.23 -1.57 0.74
N ARG A 58 -0.52 -0.44 1.39
CA ARG A 58 0.50 0.45 1.99
C ARG A 58 -0.03 1.12 3.25
N PRO A 59 0.84 1.44 4.22
CA PRO A 59 0.49 2.37 5.29
C PRO A 59 0.01 3.72 4.72
N HIS A 60 -1.05 4.28 5.28
CA HIS A 60 -1.65 5.54 4.87
C HIS A 60 -2.12 6.38 6.06
N CYS A 61 -1.28 6.49 7.09
CA CYS A 61 -1.55 7.28 8.28
C CYS A 61 -1.71 8.77 7.95
N GLU A 62 -2.71 9.45 8.52
CA GLU A 62 -2.98 10.87 8.23
C GLU A 62 -1.86 11.82 8.68
N HIS A 63 -1.20 11.51 9.80
CA HIS A 63 -0.21 12.39 10.45
C HIS A 63 1.22 11.83 10.46
N CYS A 64 1.52 10.81 9.64
CA CYS A 64 2.83 10.17 9.64
C CYS A 64 3.35 9.94 8.21
N ASN A 65 4.59 10.35 7.98
CA ASN A 65 5.32 10.15 6.72
C ASN A 65 6.58 9.30 6.89
N ALA A 66 6.76 8.63 8.04
CA ALA A 66 7.95 7.84 8.35
C ALA A 66 8.05 6.53 7.55
N CYS A 67 6.94 6.04 6.98
CA CYS A 67 6.94 4.84 6.15
C CYS A 67 7.48 5.16 4.74
N VAL A 68 8.80 5.13 4.59
CA VAL A 68 9.48 5.37 3.31
C VAL A 68 9.75 4.03 2.59
N PRO A 69 9.28 3.85 1.34
CA PRO A 69 9.59 2.66 0.57
C PRO A 69 11.07 2.65 0.17
N VAL A 70 11.76 1.52 0.38
CA VAL A 70 13.17 1.34 0.03
C VAL A 70 13.35 0.12 -0.87
N ARG A 71 14.32 0.19 -1.80
CA ARG A 71 14.79 -0.95 -2.59
C ARG A 71 16.19 -1.32 -2.12
N LEU A 72 16.37 -2.56 -1.69
CA LEU A 72 17.67 -3.09 -1.31
C LEU A 72 18.37 -3.66 -2.55
N LYS A 73 19.66 -3.36 -2.70
CA LYS A 73 20.53 -4.08 -3.64
C LYS A 73 20.89 -5.40 -2.96
N VAL A 74 20.23 -6.47 -3.36
CA VAL A 74 20.53 -7.85 -2.94
C VAL A 74 21.25 -8.59 -4.05
#